data_AF-A0A6G3LDY9-F1
#
_entry.id   AF-A0A6G3LDY9-F1
#
_cell.length_a   1.000
_cell.length_b   1.000
_cell.length_c   1.000
_cell.angle_alpha   90.00
_cell.angle_beta   90.00
_cell.angle_gamma   90.00
#
_symmetry.space_group_name_H-M   'P 1'
#
loop_
_entity.id
_entity.type
_entity.pdbx_description
1 polymer ?
#
loop_
_entity_poly.entity_id
_entity_poly.type
_entity_poly.pdbx_seq_one_letter_code
_entity_poly.pdbx_strand_id
1 'polypeptide(L)' 'MCPTGAIYLKNGKLLVEVKKCVACYACVITCPEKAITIEWFDGRLEEVEVEDNI' A
#
# COMPACT_ATOMS: atom_id res chain seq x y z
N MET A 1 -10.00 5.50 8.60
CA MET A 1 -10.96 5.93 7.57
C MET A 1 -10.23 6.74 6.50
N CYS A 2 -10.61 6.70 5.21
CA CYS A 2 -9.88 7.39 4.13
C CYS A 2 -10.52 8.75 3.78
N PRO A 3 -9.82 9.90 3.96
CA PRO A 3 -10.41 11.22 3.75
C PRO A 3 -10.57 11.58 2.26
N THR A 4 -9.80 10.97 1.36
CA THR A 4 -9.84 11.24 -0.08
C THR A 4 -10.74 10.30 -0.87
N GLY A 5 -11.40 9.36 -0.18
CA GLY A 5 -12.18 8.30 -0.82
C GLY A 5 -11.34 7.29 -1.60
N ALA A 6 -10.02 7.26 -1.41
CA ALA A 6 -9.13 6.31 -2.07
C ALA A 6 -9.38 4.85 -1.65
N ILE A 7 -10.01 4.61 -0.50
CA ILE A 7 -10.36 3.27 -0.02
C ILE A 7 -11.88 3.12 -0.02
N TYR A 8 -12.40 2.08 -0.67
CA TYR A 8 -13.83 1.82 -0.79
C TYR A 8 -14.13 0.32 -0.88
N LEU A 9 -15.36 -0.05 -0.53
CA LEU A 9 -15.85 -1.43 -0.64
C LEU A 9 -16.52 -1.64 -2.00
N LYS A 10 -16.22 -2.75 -2.67
CA LYS A 10 -16.92 -3.21 -3.87
C LYS A 10 -17.04 -4.73 -3.81
N ASN A 11 -18.27 -5.24 -3.88
CA ASN A 11 -18.56 -6.68 -3.85
C ASN A 11 -17.91 -7.41 -2.65
N GLY A 12 -17.98 -6.81 -1.46
CA GLY A 12 -17.39 -7.37 -0.23
C GLY A 12 -15.87 -7.32 -0.16
N LYS A 13 -15.19 -6.72 -1.14
CA LYS A 13 -13.74 -6.54 -1.16
C LYS A 13 -13.37 -5.08 -0.92
N LEU A 14 -12.32 -4.87 -0.13
CA LEU A 14 -11.69 -3.56 0.03
C LEU A 14 -10.81 -3.29 -1.20
N LEU A 15 -11.04 -2.18 -1.88
CA LEU A 15 -10.25 -1.72 -3.01
C LEU A 15 -9.57 -0.39 -2.68
N VAL A 16 -8.42 -0.15 -3.31
CA VAL A 16 -7.63 1.06 -3.12
C VAL A 16 -7.31 1.72 -4.46
N GLU A 17 -7.77 2.95 -4.66
CA GLU A 17 -7.38 3.79 -5.78
C GLU A 17 -6.10 4.57 -5.43
N VAL A 18 -4.95 3.95 -5.71
CA VAL A 18 -3.62 4.45 -5.31
C VAL A 18 -3.37 5.89 -5.76
N LYS A 19 -3.87 6.29 -6.93
CA LYS A 19 -3.75 7.66 -7.45
C LYS A 19 -4.40 8.73 -6.57
N LYS A 20 -5.40 8.37 -5.76
CA LYS A 20 -6.06 9.27 -4.80
C LYS A 20 -5.50 9.14 -3.38
N CYS A 21 -4.61 8.17 -3.14
CA CYS A 21 -4.01 7.96 -1.84
C CYS A 21 -2.94 9.03 -1.60
N VAL A 22 -3.16 9.91 -0.63
CA VAL A 22 -2.19 10.94 -0.20
C VAL A 22 -1.27 10.45 0.93
N ALA A 23 -1.23 9.13 1.15
CA ALA A 23 -0.43 8.49 2.18
C ALA A 23 -0.57 9.12 3.58
N CYS A 24 -1.80 9.42 4.01
CA CYS A 24 -2.08 9.98 5.34
C CYS A 24 -2.04 8.94 6.49
N TYR A 25 -1.84 7.66 6.18
CA TYR A 25 -1.81 6.53 7.14
C TYR A 25 -3.07 6.28 7.99
N ALA A 26 -4.13 7.07 7.82
CA ALA A 26 -5.36 6.95 8.62
C ALA A 26 -6.05 5.58 8.51
N CYS A 27 -5.89 4.85 7.41
CA CYS A 27 -6.39 3.49 7.26
C CYS A 27 -5.55 2.43 7.97
N VAL A 28 -4.24 2.62 8.03
CA VAL A 28 -3.32 1.72 8.73
C VAL A 28 -3.54 1.82 10.24
N ILE A 29 -3.57 3.05 10.77
CA ILE A 29 -3.71 3.33 12.21
C ILE A 29 -5.06 2.84 12.75
N THR A 30 -6.12 3.01 11.96
CA THR A 30 -7.48 2.71 12.43
C THR A 30 -7.83 1.22 12.40
N CYS A 31 -7.06 0.39 11.69
CA CYS A 31 -7.42 -1.00 11.46
C CYS A 31 -6.96 -1.85 12.65
N PRO A 32 -7.86 -2.37 13.49
CA PRO A 32 -7.48 -3.13 14.69
C PRO A 32 -6.72 -4.42 14.32
N GLU A 33 -7.12 -5.06 13.22
CA GLU A 33 -6.50 -6.28 12.70
C GLU A 33 -5.18 -6.02 11.98
N LYS A 34 -4.75 -4.75 11.83
CA LYS A 34 -3.54 -4.36 11.09
C LYS A 34 -3.46 -4.95 9.68
N ALA A 35 -4.61 -5.12 9.04
CA ALA A 35 -4.73 -5.75 7.72
C ALA A 35 -4.29 -4.86 6.54
N ILE A 36 -3.89 -3.61 6.81
CA ILE A 36 -3.53 -2.63 5.79
C ILE A 36 -2.10 -2.15 6.06
N THR A 37 -1.22 -2.29 5.07
CA THR A 37 0.16 -1.79 5.09
C THR A 37 0.37 -0.79 3.95
N ILE A 38 1.36 0.09 4.11
CA ILE A 38 1.85 0.97 3.04
C ILE A 38 3.34 0.68 2.90
N GLU A 39 3.74 0.16 1.76
CA GLU A 39 5.14 -0.08 1.43
C GLU A 39 5.66 1.10 0.62
N TRP A 40 6.78 1.65 1.07
CA TRP A 40 7.52 2.65 0.32
C TRP A 40 8.72 1.97 -0.29
N PHE A 41 8.88 2.11 -1.59
CA PHE A 41 10.17 1.87 -2.20
C PHE A 41 11.06 3.05 -1.79
N ASP A 42 11.86 2.85 -0.75
CA ASP A 42 12.98 3.76 -0.50
C ASP A 42 13.92 3.58 -1.70
N GLY A 43 14.25 4.66 -2.40
CA GLY A 43 15.01 4.59 -3.64
C GLY A 43 16.47 4.16 -3.48
N ARG A 44 16.84 3.41 -2.43
CA ARG A 44 18.13 2.72 -2.40
C ARG A 44 18.05 1.59 -3.43
N LEU A 45 18.71 1.83 -4.56
CA LEU A 45 19.08 0.78 -5.48
C LEU A 45 19.94 -0.21 -4.68
N GLU A 46 19.38 -1.36 -4.34
CA GLU A 46 20.21 -2.53 -4.03
C GLU A 46 20.76 -3.03 -5.37
N GLU A 47 22.08 -3.10 -5.49
CA GLU A 47 22.71 -3.86 -6.57
C GLU A 47 22.27 -5.32 -6.38
N VAL A 48 21.26 -5.74 -7.14
CA VAL A 48 20.89 -7.15 -7.23
C VAL A 48 21.91 -7.78 -8.17
N GLU A 49 22.80 -8.62 -7.63
CA GLU A 49 23.61 -9.51 -8.45
C GLU A 49 22.64 -10.44 -9.20
N VAL A 50 22.60 -10.29 -10.53
CA VAL A 50 21.87 -11.23 -11.38
C VAL A 50 22.68 -12.52 -11.37
N GLU A 51 22.27 -13.50 -10.57
CA GLU A 51 22.73 -14.87 -10.75
C GLU A 51 22.10 -15.39 -12.05
N ASP A 52 22.83 -15.21 -13.16
CA ASP A 52 22.59 -15.92 -14.40
C ASP A 52 22.78 -17.42 -14.13
N ASN A 53 21.70 -18.10 -13.72
CA ASN A 53 21.62 -19.55 -13.73
C ASN A 53 21.67 -20.03 -15.18
N ILE A 54 22.89 -20.32 -15.66
CA ILE A 54 23.16 -21.00 -16.92
C ILE A 54 23.21 -22.51 -16.75
#